data_AF-A0A6F9WZN2-F1
#
_entry.id   AF-A0A6F9WZN2-F1
#
_cell.length_a   1.000
_cell.length_b   1.000
_cell.length_c   1.000
_cell.angle_alpha   90.00
_cell.angle_beta   90.00
_cell.angle_gamma   90.00
#
_symmetry.space_group_name_H-M   'P 1'
#
loop_
_entity.id
_entity.type
_entity.pdbx_description
1 polymer ?
#
loop_
_entity_poly.entity_id
_entity_poly.type
_entity_poly.pdbx_seq_one_letter_code
_entity_poly.pdbx_strand_id
1 'polypeptide(L)'
;MSATDYLEKAVVGLLRERPFYGHFILNLRREVRSLGGPPAGVTIRDGIPFLAVDPALFSLLMAIEQRALLEHLVKHLLHLHMARRKDRNRHDWDVCCDLAINPGIAGRQRLR
;
A
#
# COMPACT_ATOMS: atom_id res chain seq x y z
N MET A 1 -5.44 6.26 -20.43
CA MET A 1 -5.73 5.36 -19.30
C MET A 1 -6.14 6.21 -18.13
N SER A 2 -7.29 5.90 -17.51
CA SER A 2 -7.67 6.50 -16.24
C SER A 2 -6.68 6.06 -15.15
N ALA A 3 -6.53 6.84 -14.09
CA ALA A 3 -5.64 6.45 -13.00
C ALA A 3 -6.10 5.20 -12.25
N THR A 4 -7.40 4.91 -12.28
CA THR A 4 -7.98 3.65 -11.81
C THR A 4 -7.43 2.45 -12.61
N ASP A 5 -7.16 2.63 -13.91
CA ASP A 5 -6.65 1.57 -14.79
C ASP A 5 -5.26 1.07 -14.34
N TYR A 6 -4.42 1.94 -13.77
CA TYR A 6 -3.11 1.54 -13.25
C TYR A 6 -3.25 0.69 -11.99
N LEU A 7 -4.14 1.08 -11.07
CA LEU A 7 -4.42 0.29 -9.87
C LEU A 7 -4.98 -1.09 -10.25
N GLU A 8 -5.94 -1.14 -11.17
CA GLU A 8 -6.52 -2.41 -11.63
C GLU A 8 -5.49 -3.31 -12.29
N LYS A 9 -4.65 -2.77 -13.18
CA LYS A 9 -3.56 -3.54 -13.80
C LYS A 9 -2.57 -4.06 -12.77
N ALA A 10 -2.21 -3.25 -11.77
CA ALA A 10 -1.32 -3.67 -10.69
C ALA A 10 -1.95 -4.80 -9.86
N VAL A 11 -3.25 -4.70 -9.51
CA VAL A 11 -3.99 -5.74 -8.79
C VAL A 11 -4.10 -7.02 -9.62
N VAL A 12 -4.40 -6.93 -10.92
CA VAL A 12 -4.39 -8.10 -11.82
C VAL A 12 -3.00 -8.74 -11.89
N GLY A 13 -1.94 -7.93 -11.95
CA GLY A 13 -0.57 -8.43 -11.87
C GLY A 13 -0.29 -9.18 -10.56
N LEU A 14 -0.72 -8.64 -9.42
CA LEU A 14 -0.62 -9.31 -8.12
C LEU A 14 -1.46 -10.59 -8.06
N LEU A 15 -2.68 -10.61 -8.60
CA LEU A 15 -3.50 -11.82 -8.65
C LEU A 15 -2.80 -12.96 -9.39
N ARG A 16 -2.04 -12.65 -10.44
CA ARG A 16 -1.31 -13.63 -11.24
C ARG A 16 -0.01 -14.10 -10.57
N GLU A 17 0.77 -13.17 -10.02
CA GLU A 17 2.13 -13.47 -9.56
C GLU A 17 2.22 -13.72 -8.05
N ARG A 18 1.32 -13.12 -7.27
CA ARG A 18 1.32 -13.05 -5.82
C ARG A 18 -0.12 -13.08 -5.28
N PRO A 19 -0.90 -14.16 -5.56
CA PRO A 19 -2.36 -14.17 -5.50
C PRO A 19 -2.94 -13.77 -4.14
N PHE A 20 -2.26 -14.12 -3.05
CA PHE A 20 -2.66 -13.71 -1.70
C PHE A 20 -2.82 -12.18 -1.58
N TYR A 21 -1.84 -11.39 -2.06
CA TYR A 21 -1.89 -9.93 -1.95
C TYR A 21 -2.94 -9.34 -2.88
N GLY A 22 -3.04 -9.86 -4.11
CA GLY A 22 -4.07 -9.42 -5.06
C GLY A 22 -5.48 -9.66 -4.51
N HIS A 23 -5.73 -10.85 -3.97
CA HIS A 23 -7.02 -11.20 -3.36
C HIS A 23 -7.31 -10.35 -2.11
N PHE A 24 -6.30 -10.11 -1.27
CA PHE A 24 -6.45 -9.24 -0.09
C PHE A 24 -6.90 -7.83 -0.48
N ILE A 25 -6.28 -7.24 -1.52
CA ILE A 25 -6.58 -5.87 -1.98
C ILE A 25 -8.00 -5.77 -2.55
N LEU A 26 -8.49 -6.79 -3.26
CA LEU A 26 -9.87 -6.80 -3.77
C LEU A 26 -10.92 -6.64 -2.67
N ASN A 27 -10.61 -7.08 -1.45
CA ASN A 27 -11.49 -7.01 -0.30
C ASN A 27 -11.36 -5.71 0.52
N LEU A 28 -10.45 -4.80 0.14
CA LEU A 28 -10.31 -3.50 0.79
C LEU A 28 -11.36 -2.52 0.28
N ARG A 29 -11.86 -1.66 1.18
CA ARG A 29 -12.56 -0.44 0.76
C ARG A 29 -11.55 0.48 0.08
N ARG A 30 -11.93 1.08 -1.05
CA ARG A 30 -11.02 1.85 -1.90
C ARG A 30 -11.49 3.28 -2.04
N GLU A 31 -10.55 4.21 -1.91
CA GLU A 31 -10.76 5.64 -2.12
C GLU A 31 -9.72 6.16 -3.12
N VAL A 32 -10.18 6.73 -4.23
CA VAL A 32 -9.31 7.41 -5.20
C VAL A 32 -9.43 8.91 -4.96
N ARG A 33 -8.38 9.53 -4.44
CA ARG A 33 -8.34 10.96 -4.11
C ARG A 33 -6.91 11.45 -4.03
N SER A 34 -6.68 12.75 -4.16
CA SER A 34 -5.34 13.27 -3.88
C SER A 34 -5.00 13.12 -2.40
N LEU A 35 -3.77 12.72 -2.11
CA LEU A 35 -3.29 12.47 -0.74
C LEU A 35 -2.33 13.56 -0.24
N GLY A 36 -1.89 14.48 -1.10
CA GLY A 36 -0.95 15.54 -0.74
C GLY A 36 0.41 15.02 -0.27
N GLY A 37 0.78 13.78 -0.61
CA GLY A 37 1.95 13.10 -0.08
C GLY A 37 2.24 11.78 -0.81
N PRO A 38 2.03 10.61 -0.18
CA PRO A 38 2.38 9.33 -0.78
C PRO A 38 1.44 8.94 -1.94
N PRO A 39 1.90 8.09 -2.88
CA PRO A 39 1.09 7.61 -4.01
C PRO A 39 -0.07 6.69 -3.59
N ALA A 40 0.04 6.01 -2.46
CA ALA A 40 -1.04 5.26 -1.85
C ALA A 40 -0.77 5.06 -0.36
N GLY A 41 -1.81 4.74 0.40
CA GLY A 41 -1.72 4.48 1.83
C GLY A 41 -2.85 3.58 2.31
N VAL A 42 -2.65 2.94 3.47
CA VAL A 42 -3.67 2.13 4.12
C VAL A 42 -3.94 2.59 5.54
N THR A 43 -5.17 2.38 5.99
CA THR A 43 -5.57 2.59 7.38
C THR A 43 -6.74 1.69 7.73
N ILE A 44 -7.14 1.68 9.00
CA ILE A 44 -8.34 1.01 9.47
C ILE A 44 -9.27 2.08 10.04
N ARG A 45 -10.52 2.12 9.57
CA ARG A 45 -11.57 3.00 10.06
C ARG A 45 -12.74 2.13 10.51
N ASP A 46 -13.14 2.26 11.77
CA ASP A 46 -14.24 1.47 12.36
C ASP A 46 -14.11 -0.04 12.12
N GLY A 47 -12.89 -0.57 12.25
CA GLY A 47 -12.58 -1.99 12.04
C GLY A 47 -12.48 -2.41 10.56
N ILE A 48 -12.69 -1.50 9.61
CA ILE A 48 -12.67 -1.78 8.18
C ILE A 48 -11.34 -1.29 7.58
N PRO A 49 -10.57 -2.14 6.87
CA PRO A 49 -9.39 -1.73 6.14
C PRO A 49 -9.72 -0.89 4.89
N PHE A 50 -9.02 0.24 4.74
CA PHE A 50 -9.13 1.14 3.59
C PHE A 50 -7.79 1.26 2.87
N LEU A 51 -7.85 1.22 1.53
CA LEU A 51 -6.78 1.60 0.63
C LEU A 51 -7.14 2.94 -0.02
N ALA A 52 -6.32 3.96 0.22
CA ALA A 52 -6.41 5.24 -0.47
C ALA A 52 -5.32 5.33 -1.54
N VAL A 53 -5.65 5.79 -2.74
CA VAL A 53 -4.70 5.92 -3.85
C VAL A 53 -4.75 7.33 -4.41
N ASP A 54 -3.58 7.96 -4.50
CA ASP A 54 -3.41 9.20 -5.25
C ASP A 54 -3.21 8.85 -6.74
N PRO A 55 -4.20 9.15 -7.60
CA PRO A 55 -4.16 8.73 -8.98
C PRO A 55 -2.98 9.32 -9.77
N ALA A 56 -2.64 10.59 -9.48
CA ALA A 56 -1.59 11.29 -10.19
C ALA A 56 -0.22 10.69 -9.84
N LEU A 57 0.04 10.53 -8.54
CA LEU A 57 1.33 10.03 -8.06
C LEU A 57 1.51 8.53 -8.31
N PHE A 58 0.46 7.72 -8.16
CA PHE A 58 0.55 6.27 -8.38
C PHE A 58 0.89 5.92 -9.83
N SER A 59 0.36 6.69 -10.79
CA SER A 59 0.63 6.49 -12.22
C SER A 59 2.08 6.77 -12.63
N LEU A 60 2.85 7.50 -11.80
CA LEU A 60 4.27 7.79 -12.04
C LEU A 60 5.19 6.62 -11.67
N LEU A 61 4.68 5.64 -10.92
CA LEU A 61 5.45 4.46 -10.52
C LEU A 61 5.53 3.45 -11.66
N MET A 62 6.66 2.76 -11.79
CA MET A 62 6.79 1.62 -12.69
C MET A 62 5.85 0.48 -12.25
N ALA A 63 5.44 -0.38 -13.18
CA ALA A 63 4.53 -1.50 -12.87
C ALA A 63 5.05 -2.43 -11.76
N ILE A 64 6.37 -2.60 -11.63
CA ILE A 64 6.96 -3.36 -10.52
C ILE A 64 6.87 -2.61 -9.19
N GLU A 65 7.08 -1.29 -9.19
CA GLU A 65 6.98 -0.43 -8.01
C GLU A 65 5.53 -0.32 -7.52
N GLN A 66 4.56 -0.24 -8.43
CA GLN A 66 3.13 -0.24 -8.09
C GLN A 66 2.76 -1.51 -7.31
N ARG A 67 3.18 -2.68 -7.81
CA ARG A 67 2.93 -3.97 -7.14
C ARG A 67 3.67 -4.09 -5.82
N ALA A 68 4.93 -3.65 -5.77
CA ALA A 68 5.73 -3.62 -4.55
C ALA A 68 5.09 -2.73 -3.46
N LEU A 69 4.57 -1.56 -3.85
CA LEU A 69 3.87 -0.65 -2.93
C LEU A 69 2.58 -1.26 -2.41
N LEU A 70 1.79 -1.88 -3.28
CA LEU A 70 0.57 -2.56 -2.85
C LEU A 70 0.88 -3.74 -1.91
N GLU A 71 1.93 -4.52 -2.16
CA GLU A 71 2.41 -5.56 -1.25
C GLU A 71 2.82 -4.99 0.11
N HIS A 72 3.59 -3.88 0.11
CA HIS A 72 4.01 -3.15 1.30
C HIS A 72 2.81 -2.72 2.15
N LEU A 73 1.82 -2.10 1.52
CA LEU A 73 0.62 -1.63 2.22
C LEU A 73 -0.19 -2.79 2.83
N VAL A 74 -0.30 -3.93 2.13
CA VAL A 74 -0.93 -5.12 2.72
C VAL A 74 -0.15 -5.60 3.95
N LYS A 75 1.19 -5.59 3.93
CA LYS A 75 1.99 -5.97 5.09
C LYS A 75 1.77 -5.03 6.28
N HIS A 76 1.58 -3.72 6.09
CA HIS A 76 1.18 -2.82 7.19
C HIS A 76 -0.12 -3.26 7.87
N LEU A 77 -1.11 -3.71 7.08
CA LEU A 77 -2.37 -4.22 7.61
C LEU A 77 -2.17 -5.55 8.34
N LEU A 78 -1.44 -6.50 7.76
CA LEU A 78 -1.18 -7.80 8.39
C LEU A 78 -0.44 -7.69 9.72
N HIS A 79 0.53 -6.77 9.80
CA HIS A 79 1.27 -6.51 11.03
C HIS A 79 0.58 -5.53 11.98
N LEU A 80 -0.59 -5.02 11.59
CA LEU A 80 -1.41 -4.05 12.35
C LEU A 80 -0.60 -2.84 12.82
N HIS A 81 0.28 -2.32 11.96
CA HIS A 81 1.21 -1.26 12.32
C HIS A 81 0.51 0.01 12.82
N MET A 82 -0.60 0.40 12.18
CA MET A 82 -1.42 1.56 12.59
C MET A 82 -2.08 1.39 13.97
N ALA A 83 -2.30 0.16 14.43
CA ALA A 83 -2.92 -0.13 15.73
C ALA A 83 -1.90 -0.33 16.86
N ARG A 84 -0.60 -0.45 16.53
CA ARG A 84 0.44 -0.87 17.49
C ARG A 84 1.36 0.26 17.96
N ARG A 85 1.22 1.48 17.40
CA ARG A 85 2.07 2.64 17.75
C ARG A 85 2.08 2.93 19.25
N LYS A 86 0.89 3.00 19.88
CA LYS A 86 0.70 3.48 21.26
C LYS A 86 1.31 4.89 21.43
N ASP A 87 2.07 5.11 22.50
CA ASP A 87 2.68 6.40 22.85
C ASP A 87 4.03 6.66 22.16
N ARG A 88 4.47 5.76 21.26
CA ARG A 88 5.72 5.94 20.52
C ARG A 88 5.64 7.14 19.58
N ASN A 89 6.78 7.80 19.37
CA ASN A 89 6.92 8.87 18.39
C ASN A 89 6.37 8.41 17.03
N ARG A 90 5.53 9.24 16.41
CA ARG A 90 4.86 8.89 15.16
C ARG A 90 5.84 8.68 14.02
N HIS A 91 6.74 9.63 13.81
CA HIS A 91 7.70 9.58 12.71
C HIS A 91 8.60 8.35 12.83
N ASP A 92 9.18 8.14 14.02
CA ASP A 92 10.11 7.02 14.21
C ASP A 92 9.39 5.68 14.13
N TRP A 93 8.14 5.61 14.59
CA TRP A 93 7.32 4.41 14.45
C TRP A 93 7.05 4.06 12.98
N ASP A 94 6.63 5.04 12.19
CA ASP A 94 6.35 4.84 10.77
C ASP A 94 7.63 4.33 10.06
N VAL A 95 8.78 4.99 10.27
CA VAL A 95 10.07 4.55 9.73
C VAL A 95 10.45 3.13 10.17
N CYS A 96 10.28 2.79 11.45
CA CYS A 96 10.58 1.45 11.95
C CYS A 96 9.68 0.37 11.31
N CYS A 97 8.41 0.69 11.11
CA CYS A 97 7.45 -0.19 10.46
C CYS A 97 7.84 -0.48 9.02
N ASP A 98 8.25 0.54 8.27
CA ASP A 98 8.69 0.41 6.88
C ASP A 98 9.95 -0.45 6.79
N LEU A 99 10.95 -0.17 7.66
CA LEU A 99 12.19 -0.94 7.76
C LEU A 99 11.95 -2.41 8.11
N ALA A 100 10.92 -2.72 8.89
CA ALA A 100 10.59 -4.09 9.25
C ALA A 100 10.06 -4.92 8.07
N ILE A 101 9.39 -4.29 7.09
CA ILE A 101 8.73 -5.01 5.98
C ILE A 101 9.46 -4.91 4.64
N ASN A 102 10.18 -3.82 4.40
CA ASN A 102 10.86 -3.53 3.14
C ASN A 102 11.85 -4.62 2.70
N PRO A 103 12.63 -5.27 3.58
CA PRO A 103 13.55 -6.35 3.18
C PRO A 103 12.85 -7.51 2.47
N GLY A 104 11.58 -7.78 2.80
CA GLY A 104 10.80 -8.88 2.24
C GLY A 104 10.06 -8.56 0.95
N ILE A 105 10.29 -7.40 0.32
CA ILE A 105 9.55 -6.94 -0.86
C ILE A 105 10.49 -6.76 -2.06
N ALA A 106 10.17 -7.43 -3.17
CA ALA A 106 10.89 -7.27 -4.43
C ALA A 106 10.50 -5.94 -5.10
N GLY A 107 11.46 -5.24 -5.74
CA GLY A 107 11.18 -3.98 -6.44
C GLY A 107 10.99 -2.75 -5.55
N ARG A 108 11.49 -2.79 -4.30
CA ARG A 108 11.28 -1.78 -3.24
C ARG A 108 11.90 -0.39 -3.44
N GLN A 109 12.35 -0.02 -4.63
CA GLN A 109 13.24 1.15 -4.84
C GLN A 109 12.66 2.50 -4.36
N ARG A 110 11.34 2.59 -4.10
CA ARG A 110 10.65 3.80 -3.64
C ARG A 110 9.67 3.59 -2.48
N LEU A 111 9.81 2.49 -1.73
CA LEU A 111 8.97 2.27 -0.55
C LEU A 111 9.56 3.06 0.63
N ARG A 112 8.95 4.20 0.91
CA ARG A 112 9.00 4.82 2.24
C ARG A 112 7.81 4.23 2.96
#